data_AF-A0A182EDS9-F1
#
_entry.id   AF-A0A182EDS9-F1
#
_cell.length_a   1.000
_cell.length_b   1.000
_cell.length_c   1.000
_cell.angle_alpha   90.00
_cell.angle_beta   90.00
_cell.angle_gamma   90.00
#
_symmetry.space_group_name_H-M   'P 1'
#
loop_
_entity.id
_entity.type
_entity.pdbx_description
1 polymer ?
#
loop_
_entity_poly.entity_id
_entity_poly.type
_entity_poly.pdbx_seq_one_letter_code
_entity_poly.pdbx_strand_id
1 'polypeptide(L)'
;MEFVLKHEKYSAYREDIMNHDTICPSNEGSWHLITEMLTQVRIMHPNAKRIHIGADEAYTIGKDIRCLNRLVDNLNFSLDRLKLDHISRIAKYAKKTLGFTEVLAWNDMFGDIDVNLLNEYKMGELVIPVIWGYAVNVTKLDYFPKDMFERYSQVFSKMIFASAFKGANGQNEFFCYIRRYLANQQSYVELYEKEKKNLDGKISGIILTGWQRYNHYSPLCEILPVSIPSLIVDLIYLNNVELTEDEIIEKAKLNNSEHGIVTMMNSGEANYIISLEMMFMNCSFPGSKIYDEIANFQRYLMQEKYSSEDLQKIRENVGLEGLNKLI
;
A
#
# COMPACT_ATOMS: atom_id res chain seq x y z
N MET A 1 1.72 12.44 9.84
CA MET A 1 1.69 13.93 9.90
C MET A 1 3.08 14.59 10.03
N GLU A 2 4.17 13.85 9.84
CA GLU A 2 5.53 14.25 10.23
C GLU A 2 6.08 15.49 9.54
N PHE A 3 5.72 15.71 8.26
CA PHE A 3 6.17 16.89 7.52
C PHE A 3 5.79 18.20 8.24
N VAL A 4 4.58 18.27 8.81
CA VAL A 4 4.10 19.44 9.53
C VAL A 4 4.56 19.40 10.99
N LEU A 5 4.36 18.27 11.67
CA LEU A 5 4.58 18.16 13.11
C LEU A 5 6.06 18.22 13.50
N LYS A 6 7.02 18.02 12.59
CA LYS A 6 8.45 18.24 12.87
C LYS A 6 8.80 19.67 13.28
N HIS A 7 7.99 20.65 12.88
CA HIS A 7 8.25 22.05 13.16
C HIS A 7 7.80 22.41 14.57
N GLU A 8 8.64 23.16 15.29
CA GLU A 8 8.40 23.57 16.68
C GLU A 8 7.07 24.30 16.88
N LYS A 9 6.66 25.15 15.93
CA LYS A 9 5.36 25.86 15.94
C LYS A 9 4.15 24.92 16.09
N TYR A 10 4.26 23.68 15.61
CA TYR A 10 3.20 22.68 15.67
C TYR A 10 3.45 21.58 16.71
N SER A 11 4.50 21.71 17.53
CA SER A 11 4.86 20.73 18.57
C SER A 11 3.75 20.50 19.58
N ALA A 12 3.03 21.57 19.93
CA ALA A 12 1.87 21.51 20.81
C ALA A 12 0.73 20.66 20.24
N TYR A 13 0.73 20.29 18.96
CA TYR A 13 -0.34 19.49 18.35
C TYR A 13 0.02 18.01 18.28
N ARG A 14 1.22 17.60 18.67
CA ARG A 14 1.63 16.20 18.67
C ARG A 14 0.90 15.43 19.76
N GLU A 15 0.54 14.19 19.46
CA GLU A 15 0.04 13.23 20.45
C GLU A 15 1.17 12.70 21.35
N ASP A 16 2.39 12.61 20.83
CA ASP A 16 3.57 12.27 21.61
C ASP A 16 4.61 13.36 21.33
N ILE A 17 5.11 14.02 22.37
CA ILE A 17 6.04 15.14 22.22
C ILE A 17 7.34 14.72 21.50
N MET A 18 7.74 13.46 21.65
CA MET A 18 8.96 12.89 21.08
C MET A 18 8.76 12.37 19.65
N ASN A 19 7.51 12.13 19.22
CA ASN A 19 7.20 11.59 17.90
C ASN A 19 6.44 12.61 17.03
N HIS A 20 6.66 12.56 15.72
CA HIS A 20 6.07 13.52 14.77
C HIS A 20 4.94 12.89 13.94
N ASP A 21 4.59 11.64 14.19
CA ASP A 21 3.71 10.81 13.37
C ASP A 21 2.23 11.20 13.52
N THR A 22 1.78 11.38 14.76
CA THR A 22 0.37 11.47 15.14
C THR A 22 0.02 12.84 15.71
N ILE A 23 -1.06 13.43 15.18
CA ILE A 23 -1.62 14.68 15.66
C ILE A 23 -2.67 14.41 16.74
N CYS A 24 -2.65 15.19 17.82
CA CYS A 24 -3.59 15.09 18.93
C CYS A 24 -4.99 15.54 18.50
N PRO A 25 -6.01 14.65 18.47
CA PRO A 25 -7.37 15.00 18.08
C PRO A 25 -8.10 15.84 19.14
N SER A 26 -7.55 15.96 20.34
CA SER A 26 -8.14 16.67 21.48
C SER A 26 -7.62 18.11 21.65
N ASN A 27 -6.78 18.59 20.73
CA ASN A 27 -6.31 19.97 20.70
C ASN A 27 -7.05 20.76 19.60
N GLU A 28 -7.67 21.89 19.95
CA GLU A 28 -8.39 22.73 18.99
C GLU A 28 -7.49 23.34 17.89
N GLY A 29 -6.19 23.50 18.17
CA GLY A 29 -5.21 23.89 17.16
C GLY A 29 -4.99 22.81 16.10
N SER A 30 -5.10 21.53 16.46
CA SER A 30 -5.07 20.43 15.50
C SER A 30 -6.26 20.49 14.55
N TRP A 31 -7.45 20.80 15.08
CA TRP A 31 -8.64 20.99 14.27
C TRP A 31 -8.47 22.12 13.25
N HIS A 32 -7.98 23.28 13.68
CA HIS A 32 -7.72 24.42 12.80
C HIS A 32 -6.70 24.07 11.72
N LEU A 33 -5.60 23.41 12.10
CA LEU A 33 -4.56 23.00 11.15
C LEU A 33 -5.11 22.06 10.07
N ILE A 34 -5.84 21.00 10.46
CA ILE A 34 -6.36 20.02 9.50
C ILE A 34 -7.43 20.64 8.60
N THR A 35 -8.35 21.43 9.17
CA THR A 35 -9.42 22.07 8.37
C THR A 35 -8.88 23.10 7.39
N GLU A 36 -7.83 23.83 7.76
CA GLU A 36 -7.11 24.72 6.85
C GLU A 36 -6.45 23.92 5.69
N MET A 37 -5.78 22.80 5.99
CA MET A 37 -5.22 21.93 4.95
C MET A 37 -6.29 21.42 3.98
N LEU A 38 -7.44 20.96 4.50
CA LEU A 38 -8.56 20.49 3.67
C LEU A 38 -9.16 21.63 2.83
N THR A 39 -9.25 22.84 3.40
CA THR A 39 -9.74 24.02 2.68
C THR A 39 -8.82 24.36 1.52
N GLN A 40 -7.50 24.34 1.72
CA GLN A 40 -6.52 24.55 0.66
C GLN A 40 -6.64 23.49 -0.45
N VAL A 41 -6.82 22.21 -0.10
CA VAL A 41 -7.08 21.14 -1.08
C VAL A 41 -8.34 21.44 -1.88
N ARG A 42 -9.44 21.86 -1.24
CA ARG A 42 -10.67 22.23 -1.95
C ARG A 42 -10.46 23.41 -2.89
N ILE A 43 -9.75 24.46 -2.46
CA ILE A 43 -9.47 25.64 -3.29
C ILE A 43 -8.69 25.24 -4.55
N MET A 44 -7.68 24.38 -4.40
CA MET A 44 -6.86 23.91 -5.53
C MET A 44 -7.58 22.91 -6.43
N HIS A 45 -8.57 22.18 -5.89
CA HIS A 45 -9.31 21.14 -6.60
C HIS A 45 -10.84 21.36 -6.48
N PRO A 46 -11.38 22.46 -7.04
CA PRO A 46 -12.78 22.85 -6.84
C PRO A 46 -13.77 21.83 -7.40
N ASN A 47 -13.39 21.11 -8.46
CA ASN A 47 -14.23 20.12 -9.13
C ASN A 47 -14.09 18.69 -8.58
N ALA A 48 -13.18 18.47 -7.63
CA ALA A 48 -12.96 17.13 -7.07
C ALA A 48 -14.19 16.69 -6.27
N LYS A 49 -14.77 15.56 -6.66
CA LYS A 49 -15.92 14.95 -5.97
C LYS A 49 -15.50 14.15 -4.73
N ARG A 50 -14.29 13.61 -4.77
CA ARG A 50 -13.74 12.69 -3.76
C ARG A 50 -12.56 13.33 -3.06
N ILE A 51 -12.39 13.01 -1.78
CA ILE A 51 -11.18 13.30 -1.01
C ILE A 51 -10.84 12.10 -0.13
N HIS A 52 -9.55 11.75 -0.05
CA HIS A 52 -9.05 10.79 0.92
C HIS A 52 -8.46 11.56 2.11
N ILE A 53 -8.94 11.30 3.32
CA ILE A 53 -8.53 12.03 4.55
C ILE A 53 -7.44 11.30 5.36
N GLY A 54 -6.97 10.14 4.87
CA GLY A 54 -5.92 9.35 5.53
C GLY A 54 -6.52 8.51 6.65
N ALA A 55 -6.05 8.75 7.88
CA ALA A 55 -6.42 8.05 9.11
C ALA A 55 -5.92 6.60 9.20
N ASP A 56 -4.70 6.36 8.73
CA ASP A 56 -3.93 5.13 8.89
C ASP A 56 -2.88 5.24 10.01
N GLU A 57 -2.52 4.10 10.61
CA GLU A 57 -1.31 3.86 11.39
C GLU A 57 -1.02 4.86 12.54
N ALA A 58 -2.07 5.46 13.12
CA ALA A 58 -1.95 6.39 14.25
C ALA A 58 -1.74 5.65 15.59
N TYR A 59 -0.68 4.84 15.70
CA TYR A 59 -0.44 3.91 16.82
C TYR A 59 -0.21 4.58 18.19
N THR A 60 0.09 5.88 18.19
CA THR A 60 0.30 6.66 19.41
C THR A 60 -0.95 7.42 19.87
N ILE A 61 -2.06 7.36 19.13
CA ILE A 61 -3.31 8.05 19.49
C ILE A 61 -3.82 7.70 20.89
N GLY A 62 -4.27 8.71 21.64
CA GLY A 62 -4.85 8.53 22.97
C GLY A 62 -3.86 8.48 24.14
N LYS A 63 -2.59 8.87 23.93
CA LYS A 63 -1.51 8.75 24.91
C LYS A 63 -1.17 10.08 25.61
N ASP A 64 -1.48 11.25 25.04
CA ASP A 64 -1.24 12.50 25.76
C ASP A 64 -2.30 12.83 26.81
N ILE A 65 -1.96 13.75 27.71
CA ILE A 65 -2.85 14.17 28.81
C ILE A 65 -4.18 14.76 28.33
N ARG A 66 -4.24 15.38 27.14
CA ARG A 66 -5.47 16.01 26.63
C ARG A 66 -6.43 14.95 26.13
N CYS A 67 -5.92 13.98 25.39
CA CYS A 67 -6.67 12.81 24.97
C CYS A 67 -7.07 11.95 26.16
N LEU A 68 -6.19 11.74 27.14
CA LEU A 68 -6.53 11.02 28.37
C LEU A 68 -7.66 11.70 29.14
N ASN A 69 -7.61 13.02 29.32
CA ASN A 69 -8.70 13.76 29.94
C ASN A 69 -10.00 13.61 29.15
N ARG A 70 -9.95 13.77 27.82
CA ARG A 70 -11.13 13.60 26.96
C ARG A 70 -11.71 12.19 27.00
N LEU A 71 -10.85 11.17 27.11
CA LEU A 71 -11.25 9.78 27.27
C LEU A 71 -12.05 9.58 28.57
N VAL A 72 -11.57 10.13 29.68
CA VAL A 72 -12.22 10.09 31.00
C VAL A 72 -13.53 10.87 30.98
N ASP A 73 -13.49 12.12 30.52
CA ASP A 73 -14.56 13.09 30.74
C ASP A 73 -15.72 12.94 29.74
N ASN A 74 -15.46 12.43 28.53
CA ASN A 74 -16.43 12.51 27.43
C ASN A 74 -16.64 11.20 26.66
N LEU A 75 -15.69 10.26 26.72
CA LEU A 75 -15.69 9.10 25.82
C LEU A 75 -15.72 7.75 26.55
N ASN A 76 -16.07 7.73 27.84
CA ASN A 76 -16.18 6.52 28.65
C ASN A 76 -14.95 5.61 28.55
N PHE A 77 -13.75 6.20 28.57
CA PHE A 77 -12.47 5.51 28.42
C PHE A 77 -12.29 4.71 27.12
N SER A 78 -13.08 4.98 26.08
CA SER A 78 -13.02 4.26 24.81
C SER A 78 -12.12 4.96 23.79
N LEU A 79 -11.01 4.32 23.44
CA LEU A 79 -10.13 4.77 22.36
C LEU A 79 -10.83 4.74 21.00
N ASP A 80 -11.72 3.77 20.78
CA ASP A 80 -12.51 3.67 19.56
C ASP A 80 -13.42 4.89 19.36
N ARG A 81 -14.08 5.35 20.43
CA ARG A 81 -14.85 6.60 20.41
C ARG A 81 -13.98 7.81 20.06
N LEU A 82 -12.74 7.88 20.55
CA LEU A 82 -11.81 8.98 20.22
C LEU A 82 -11.46 8.97 18.73
N LYS A 83 -11.12 7.80 18.18
CA LYS A 83 -10.81 7.61 16.75
C LYS A 83 -12.00 7.99 15.87
N LEU A 84 -13.17 7.42 16.14
CA LEU A 84 -14.38 7.66 15.33
C LEU A 84 -14.89 9.09 15.44
N ASP A 85 -14.82 9.70 16.63
CA ASP A 85 -15.18 11.11 16.77
C ASP A 85 -14.32 11.98 15.86
N HIS A 86 -13.00 11.80 15.91
CA HIS A 86 -12.07 12.55 15.08
C HIS A 86 -12.33 12.34 13.58
N ILE A 87 -12.36 11.08 13.12
CA ILE A 87 -12.57 10.74 11.70
C ILE A 87 -13.93 11.28 11.23
N SER A 88 -15.00 11.07 12.00
CA SER A 88 -16.34 11.53 11.64
C SER A 88 -16.46 13.05 11.64
N ARG A 89 -15.82 13.77 12.57
CA ARG A 89 -15.80 15.25 12.62
C ARG A 89 -15.11 15.81 11.37
N ILE A 90 -13.98 15.24 10.97
CA ILE A 90 -13.25 15.62 9.75
C ILE A 90 -14.06 15.30 8.48
N ALA A 91 -14.62 14.09 8.38
CA ALA A 91 -15.46 13.70 7.25
C ALA A 91 -16.71 14.59 7.12
N LYS A 92 -17.36 14.94 8.24
CA LYS A 92 -18.48 15.90 8.26
C LYS A 92 -18.08 17.26 7.71
N TYR A 93 -16.91 17.79 8.09
CA TYR A 93 -16.40 19.06 7.57
C TYR A 93 -16.13 18.99 6.06
N ALA A 94 -15.45 17.94 5.60
CA ALA A 94 -15.18 17.74 4.19
C ALA A 94 -16.47 17.66 3.35
N LYS A 95 -17.50 16.97 3.84
CA LYS A 95 -18.78 16.87 3.12
C LYS A 95 -19.62 18.14 3.21
N LYS A 96 -19.88 18.64 4.42
CA LYS A 96 -20.85 19.71 4.65
C LYS A 96 -20.31 21.09 4.35
N THR A 97 -19.05 21.34 4.73
CA THR A 97 -18.43 22.67 4.58
C THR A 97 -17.73 22.78 3.24
N LEU A 98 -16.95 21.77 2.85
CA LEU A 98 -16.20 21.80 1.61
C LEU A 98 -16.95 21.17 0.43
N GLY A 99 -18.10 20.54 0.62
CA GLY A 99 -18.92 20.02 -0.48
C GLY A 99 -18.35 18.78 -1.19
N PHE A 100 -17.44 18.03 -0.57
CA PHE A 100 -17.02 16.73 -1.14
C PHE A 100 -18.18 15.75 -1.07
N THR A 101 -18.50 15.07 -2.17
CA THR A 101 -19.60 14.10 -2.19
C THR A 101 -19.20 12.80 -1.51
N GLU A 102 -17.93 12.42 -1.65
CA GLU A 102 -17.38 11.16 -1.15
C GLU A 102 -16.10 11.44 -0.37
N VAL A 103 -16.01 10.91 0.85
CA VAL A 103 -14.83 10.99 1.70
C VAL A 103 -14.33 9.57 1.93
N LEU A 104 -13.06 9.35 1.67
CA LEU A 104 -12.38 8.07 1.80
C LEU A 104 -11.44 8.11 3.00
N ALA A 105 -11.32 6.99 3.72
CA ALA A 105 -10.34 6.83 4.79
C ALA A 105 -9.80 5.40 4.80
N TRP A 106 -8.55 5.23 5.22
CA TRP A 106 -7.97 3.92 5.43
C TRP A 106 -8.71 3.19 6.56
N ASN A 107 -8.92 1.88 6.41
CA ASN A 107 -9.81 1.10 7.27
C ASN A 107 -9.19 0.69 8.61
N ASP A 108 -7.85 0.64 8.71
CA ASP A 108 -7.12 -0.01 9.80
C ASP A 108 -7.44 0.59 11.18
N MET A 109 -7.67 1.90 11.27
CA MET A 109 -8.00 2.53 12.55
C MET A 109 -9.42 2.20 13.06
N PHE A 110 -10.29 1.59 12.24
CA PHE A 110 -11.65 1.19 12.61
C PHE A 110 -12.06 -0.20 12.09
N GLY A 111 -11.11 -1.07 11.73
CA GLY A 111 -11.36 -2.44 11.25
C GLY A 111 -11.96 -3.38 12.29
N ASP A 112 -11.49 -3.26 13.53
CA ASP A 112 -11.92 -4.09 14.67
C ASP A 112 -13.17 -3.58 15.38
N ILE A 113 -13.67 -2.40 15.02
CA ILE A 113 -14.76 -1.75 15.74
C ILE A 113 -16.11 -2.41 15.43
N ASP A 114 -16.97 -2.49 16.44
CA ASP A 114 -18.31 -3.08 16.32
C ASP A 114 -19.30 -2.20 15.53
N VAL A 115 -20.33 -2.87 14.99
CA VAL A 115 -21.35 -2.24 14.14
C VAL A 115 -22.12 -1.13 14.87
N ASN A 116 -22.43 -1.30 16.17
CA ASN A 116 -23.21 -0.30 16.89
C ASN A 116 -22.42 0.99 17.05
N LEU A 117 -21.14 0.88 17.40
CA LEU A 117 -20.29 2.05 17.56
C LEU A 117 -20.00 2.75 16.23
N LEU A 118 -19.78 2.01 15.14
CA LEU A 118 -19.66 2.59 13.80
C LEU A 118 -20.92 3.36 13.39
N ASN A 119 -22.10 2.82 13.69
CA ASN A 119 -23.39 3.46 13.40
C ASN A 119 -23.64 4.68 14.29
N GLU A 120 -23.24 4.64 15.55
CA GLU A 120 -23.35 5.78 16.47
C GLU A 120 -22.66 7.03 15.90
N TYR A 121 -21.47 6.86 15.32
CA TYR A 121 -20.71 7.93 14.66
C TYR A 121 -21.11 8.19 13.21
N LYS A 122 -22.11 7.46 12.69
CA LYS A 122 -22.62 7.54 11.31
C LYS A 122 -21.55 7.29 10.25
N MET A 123 -20.62 6.38 10.52
CA MET A 123 -19.50 6.11 9.64
C MET A 123 -19.94 5.72 8.23
N GLY A 124 -20.99 4.90 8.10
CA GLY A 124 -21.55 4.48 6.80
C GLY A 124 -22.10 5.62 5.94
N GLU A 125 -22.52 6.74 6.53
CA GLU A 125 -22.99 7.93 5.81
C GLU A 125 -21.84 8.87 5.43
N LEU A 126 -20.76 8.83 6.20
CA LEU A 126 -19.70 9.83 6.17
C LEU A 126 -18.48 9.38 5.37
N VAL A 127 -18.12 8.10 5.46
CA VAL A 127 -16.84 7.58 4.97
C VAL A 127 -17.05 6.34 4.10
N ILE A 128 -16.28 6.27 3.01
CA ILE A 128 -16.07 5.06 2.22
C ILE A 128 -14.74 4.46 2.70
N PRO A 129 -14.74 3.30 3.36
CA PRO A 129 -13.51 2.68 3.81
C PRO A 129 -12.69 2.21 2.60
N VAL A 130 -11.38 2.46 2.68
CA VAL A 130 -10.38 1.96 1.76
C VAL A 130 -9.63 0.84 2.47
N ILE A 131 -9.90 -0.39 2.04
CA ILE A 131 -9.40 -1.62 2.65
C ILE A 131 -8.04 -1.95 2.03
N TRP A 132 -6.98 -1.65 2.77
CA TRP A 132 -5.61 -1.74 2.28
C TRP A 132 -4.83 -2.90 2.89
N GLY A 133 -3.82 -3.36 2.17
CA GLY A 133 -3.04 -4.53 2.52
C GLY A 133 -2.05 -4.89 1.43
N TYR A 134 -0.76 -4.92 1.77
CA TYR A 134 0.31 -5.06 0.78
C TYR A 134 1.03 -6.41 0.84
N ALA A 135 0.56 -7.36 1.65
CA ALA A 135 1.13 -8.70 1.66
C ALA A 135 0.94 -9.40 0.30
N VAL A 136 1.85 -10.31 -0.04
CA VAL A 136 1.75 -11.14 -1.27
C VAL A 136 0.39 -11.84 -1.37
N ASN A 137 -0.18 -12.25 -0.23
CA ASN A 137 -1.51 -12.84 -0.17
C ASN A 137 -2.26 -12.23 1.03
N VAL A 138 -3.28 -11.43 0.73
CA VAL A 138 -4.14 -10.76 1.74
C VAL A 138 -5.28 -11.66 2.25
N THR A 139 -5.45 -12.85 1.68
CA THR A 139 -6.45 -13.86 2.13
C THR A 139 -5.92 -14.77 3.23
N LYS A 140 -4.68 -14.55 3.69
CA LYS A 140 -4.10 -15.32 4.80
C LYS A 140 -4.99 -15.19 6.04
N LEU A 141 -5.03 -16.28 6.81
CA LEU A 141 -5.76 -16.30 8.08
C LEU A 141 -5.28 -15.13 8.96
N ASP A 142 -6.24 -14.46 9.59
CA ASP A 142 -6.03 -13.30 10.48
C ASP A 142 -5.32 -12.10 9.85
N TYR A 143 -5.27 -12.01 8.51
CA TYR A 143 -4.69 -10.84 7.84
C TYR A 143 -5.55 -9.58 8.03
N PHE A 144 -6.87 -9.73 7.94
CA PHE A 144 -7.83 -8.72 8.34
C PHE A 144 -8.48 -9.12 9.68
N PRO A 145 -8.96 -8.13 10.46
CA PRO A 145 -9.80 -8.37 11.63
C PRO A 145 -10.85 -9.45 11.42
N LYS A 146 -11.02 -10.31 12.43
CA LYS A 146 -12.04 -11.36 12.40
C LYS A 146 -13.41 -10.73 12.15
N ASP A 147 -14.19 -11.32 11.24
CA ASP A 147 -15.55 -10.91 10.86
C ASP A 147 -15.65 -9.45 10.34
N MET A 148 -14.52 -8.84 9.92
CA MET A 148 -14.50 -7.44 9.44
C MET A 148 -15.50 -7.19 8.33
N PHE A 149 -15.50 -8.05 7.31
CA PHE A 149 -16.34 -7.87 6.12
C PHE A 149 -17.82 -8.04 6.44
N GLU A 150 -18.18 -8.93 7.38
CA GLU A 150 -19.56 -9.05 7.88
C GLU A 150 -19.99 -7.80 8.65
N ARG A 151 -19.13 -7.24 9.51
CA ARG A 151 -19.43 -5.98 10.20
C ARG A 151 -19.55 -4.82 9.21
N TYR A 152 -18.60 -4.72 8.29
CA TYR A 152 -18.55 -3.65 7.30
C TYR A 152 -19.73 -3.71 6.33
N SER A 153 -20.19 -4.90 5.94
CA SER A 153 -21.34 -5.04 5.04
C SER A 153 -22.65 -4.51 5.66
N GLN A 154 -22.75 -4.49 7.00
CA GLN A 154 -23.90 -3.94 7.72
C GLN A 154 -23.88 -2.41 7.81
N VAL A 155 -22.69 -1.80 7.76
CA VAL A 155 -22.50 -0.35 7.97
C VAL A 155 -22.30 0.39 6.65
N PHE A 156 -21.43 -0.13 5.78
CA PHE A 156 -20.98 0.55 4.58
C PHE A 156 -21.70 -0.01 3.35
N SER A 157 -22.35 0.89 2.61
CA SER A 157 -22.96 0.56 1.31
C SER A 157 -21.95 0.54 0.17
N LYS A 158 -20.77 1.14 0.39
CA LYS A 158 -19.70 1.26 -0.61
C LYS A 158 -18.34 1.20 0.08
N MET A 159 -17.44 0.43 -0.50
CA MET A 159 -16.05 0.25 -0.06
C MET A 159 -15.12 0.18 -1.28
N ILE A 160 -13.83 0.34 -1.05
CA ILE A 160 -12.79 0.32 -2.09
C ILE A 160 -11.62 -0.52 -1.57
N PHE A 161 -11.03 -1.36 -2.42
CA PHE A 161 -9.77 -2.03 -2.08
C PHE A 161 -8.57 -1.13 -2.38
N ALA A 162 -7.44 -1.39 -1.75
CA ALA A 162 -6.19 -0.74 -2.09
C ALA A 162 -5.00 -1.69 -2.02
N SER A 163 -4.47 -2.02 -3.19
CA SER A 163 -3.25 -2.78 -3.35
C SER A 163 -2.05 -1.86 -3.60
N ALA A 164 -0.86 -2.43 -3.79
CA ALA A 164 0.34 -1.67 -4.13
C ALA A 164 0.96 -2.18 -5.43
N PHE A 165 1.52 -1.27 -6.23
CA PHE A 165 2.42 -1.61 -7.34
C PHE A 165 3.89 -1.28 -7.03
N LYS A 166 4.14 -0.55 -5.91
CA LYS A 166 5.48 -0.22 -5.42
C LYS A 166 5.47 0.29 -3.97
N GLY A 167 6.66 0.33 -3.37
CA GLY A 167 6.96 1.01 -2.12
C GLY A 167 6.51 0.26 -0.87
N ALA A 168 6.13 -1.01 -1.02
CA ALA A 168 5.55 -1.82 0.05
C ALA A 168 6.28 -3.18 0.21
N ASN A 169 7.55 -3.23 -0.21
CA ASN A 169 8.39 -4.41 -0.09
C ASN A 169 9.61 -4.24 0.84
N GLY A 170 9.82 -3.05 1.39
CA GLY A 170 10.86 -2.78 2.38
C GLY A 170 11.35 -1.33 2.32
N GLN A 171 11.85 -0.84 3.45
CA GLN A 171 12.20 0.59 3.62
C GLN A 171 13.37 1.04 2.74
N ASN A 172 14.29 0.12 2.43
CA ASN A 172 15.51 0.38 1.67
C ASN A 172 15.53 -0.36 0.32
N GLU A 173 14.38 -0.90 -0.11
CA GLU A 173 14.28 -1.56 -1.40
C GLU A 173 14.47 -0.54 -2.52
N PHE A 174 15.51 -0.73 -3.33
CA PHE A 174 15.81 0.14 -4.45
C PHE A 174 15.30 -0.43 -5.79
N PHE A 175 14.83 -1.67 -5.79
CA PHE A 175 14.33 -2.37 -6.97
C PHE A 175 12.95 -2.97 -6.73
N CYS A 176 12.15 -3.06 -7.80
CA CYS A 176 10.74 -3.44 -7.74
C CYS A 176 10.57 -4.89 -8.18
N TYR A 177 9.97 -5.74 -7.34
CA TYR A 177 9.72 -7.14 -7.64
C TYR A 177 8.32 -7.33 -8.22
N ILE A 178 8.21 -7.47 -9.54
CA ILE A 178 6.95 -7.36 -10.27
C ILE A 178 5.96 -8.47 -9.86
N ARG A 179 6.42 -9.73 -9.79
CA ARG A 179 5.57 -10.87 -9.43
C ARG A 179 4.95 -10.74 -8.04
N ARG A 180 5.65 -10.08 -7.13
CA ARG A 180 5.22 -9.89 -5.75
C ARG A 180 4.02 -8.94 -5.67
N TYR A 181 4.00 -7.90 -6.51
CA TYR A 181 2.87 -6.99 -6.62
C TYR A 181 1.73 -7.62 -7.42
N LEU A 182 2.01 -8.28 -8.55
CA LEU A 182 0.98 -9.04 -9.27
C LEU A 182 0.25 -10.05 -8.37
N ALA A 183 0.96 -10.77 -7.50
CA ALA A 183 0.37 -11.67 -6.53
C ALA A 183 -0.50 -10.96 -5.48
N ASN A 184 -0.12 -9.75 -5.02
CA ASN A 184 -0.97 -8.93 -4.16
C ASN A 184 -2.30 -8.62 -4.87
N GLN A 185 -2.26 -8.34 -6.18
CA GLN A 185 -3.43 -7.95 -6.97
C GLN A 185 -4.36 -9.15 -7.14
N GLN A 186 -3.79 -10.29 -7.49
CA GLN A 186 -4.49 -11.58 -7.58
C GLN A 186 -5.15 -11.95 -6.25
N SER A 187 -4.48 -11.71 -5.13
CA SER A 187 -5.03 -12.02 -3.81
C SER A 187 -6.22 -11.15 -3.42
N TYR A 188 -6.35 -9.93 -3.96
CA TYR A 188 -7.55 -9.11 -3.78
C TYR A 188 -8.76 -9.63 -4.59
N VAL A 189 -8.51 -10.17 -5.78
CA VAL A 189 -9.55 -10.84 -6.57
C VAL A 189 -10.02 -12.10 -5.86
N GLU A 190 -9.08 -12.90 -5.33
CA GLU A 190 -9.40 -14.07 -4.52
C GLU A 190 -10.16 -13.68 -3.23
N LEU A 191 -9.74 -12.60 -2.56
CA LEU A 191 -10.43 -12.08 -1.37
C LEU A 191 -11.89 -11.72 -1.68
N TYR A 192 -12.13 -11.03 -2.81
CA TYR A 192 -13.49 -10.68 -3.24
C TYR A 192 -14.37 -11.92 -3.39
N GLU A 193 -13.87 -12.96 -4.04
CA GLU A 193 -14.62 -14.20 -4.26
C GLU A 193 -14.85 -14.98 -2.95
N LYS A 194 -13.88 -15.02 -2.04
CA LYS A 194 -14.04 -15.65 -0.70
C LYS A 194 -15.09 -14.95 0.16
N GLU A 195 -15.11 -13.61 0.10
CA GLU A 195 -16.00 -12.77 0.91
C GLU A 195 -17.22 -12.27 0.13
N LYS A 196 -17.56 -12.93 -0.97
CA LYS A 196 -18.62 -12.51 -1.90
C LYS A 196 -19.95 -12.26 -1.20
N LYS A 197 -20.31 -13.10 -0.23
CA LYS A 197 -21.51 -12.92 0.61
C LYS A 197 -21.59 -11.53 1.24
N ASN A 198 -20.46 -10.98 1.67
CA ASN A 198 -20.37 -9.71 2.38
C ASN A 198 -20.03 -8.53 1.47
N LEU A 199 -19.36 -8.79 0.33
CA LEU A 199 -18.76 -7.77 -0.52
C LEU A 199 -19.50 -7.51 -1.84
N ASP A 200 -20.37 -8.43 -2.27
CA ASP A 200 -21.07 -8.31 -3.54
C ASP A 200 -21.92 -7.03 -3.61
N GLY A 201 -21.76 -6.28 -4.70
CA GLY A 201 -22.40 -4.98 -4.91
C GLY A 201 -21.87 -3.82 -4.03
N LYS A 202 -20.90 -4.06 -3.14
CA LYS A 202 -20.36 -3.04 -2.22
C LYS A 202 -18.94 -2.60 -2.55
N ILE A 203 -18.13 -3.43 -3.22
CA ILE A 203 -16.81 -3.02 -3.72
C ILE A 203 -16.97 -2.23 -5.02
N SER A 204 -16.50 -0.98 -5.01
CA SER A 204 -16.65 -0.05 -6.15
C SER A 204 -15.39 0.10 -7.00
N GLY A 205 -14.32 -0.60 -6.65
CA GLY A 205 -13.05 -0.60 -7.36
C GLY A 205 -11.86 -0.87 -6.45
N ILE A 206 -10.67 -0.73 -7.02
CA ILE A 206 -9.39 -0.87 -6.35
C ILE A 206 -8.50 0.34 -6.64
N ILE A 207 -7.75 0.80 -5.64
CA ILE A 207 -6.73 1.83 -5.74
C ILE A 207 -5.36 1.14 -5.83
N LEU A 208 -4.60 1.43 -6.88
CA LEU A 208 -3.19 1.03 -6.97
C LEU A 208 -2.32 2.09 -6.29
N THR A 209 -1.77 1.75 -5.13
CA THR A 209 -0.90 2.64 -4.35
C THR A 209 0.56 2.51 -4.79
N GLY A 210 1.28 3.64 -4.74
CA GLY A 210 2.71 3.68 -5.03
C GLY A 210 3.46 4.51 -3.99
N TRP A 211 3.79 3.88 -2.86
CA TRP A 211 4.45 4.52 -1.73
C TRP A 211 5.88 4.92 -2.07
N GLN A 212 6.36 6.06 -1.57
CA GLN A 212 7.72 6.54 -1.87
C GLN A 212 8.69 6.37 -0.70
N ARG A 213 8.18 6.26 0.52
CA ARG A 213 8.92 6.12 1.78
C ARG A 213 7.97 5.62 2.86
N TYR A 214 8.50 4.95 3.87
CA TYR A 214 7.72 4.42 4.99
C TYR A 214 7.41 5.47 6.06
N ASN A 215 8.28 6.46 6.21
CA ASN A 215 8.03 7.66 7.00
C ASN A 215 8.80 8.83 6.37
N HIS A 216 8.54 10.04 6.83
CA HIS A 216 9.12 11.29 6.32
C HIS A 216 10.65 11.34 6.43
N TYR A 217 11.24 10.60 7.38
CA TYR A 217 12.69 10.55 7.64
C TYR A 217 13.39 9.40 6.93
N SER A 218 12.65 8.41 6.41
CA SER A 218 13.19 7.28 5.66
C SER A 218 13.70 7.70 4.28
N PRO A 219 14.69 6.96 3.72
CA PRO A 219 15.07 7.10 2.33
C PRO A 219 13.90 6.76 1.39
N LEU A 220 14.06 7.10 0.12
CA LEU A 220 13.14 6.66 -0.91
C LEU A 220 13.30 5.16 -1.16
N CYS A 221 12.18 4.47 -1.34
CA CYS A 221 12.13 3.09 -1.78
C CYS A 221 11.43 2.98 -3.15
N GLU A 222 11.86 2.01 -3.95
CA GLU A 222 11.28 1.61 -5.24
C GLU A 222 10.83 2.83 -6.06
N ILE A 223 11.79 3.65 -6.49
CA ILE A 223 11.49 4.91 -7.20
C ILE A 223 10.61 4.65 -8.43
N LEU A 224 9.80 5.63 -8.82
CA LEU A 224 8.79 5.45 -9.86
C LEU A 224 9.34 4.79 -11.16
N PRO A 225 10.51 5.17 -11.72
CA PRO A 225 11.05 4.51 -12.91
C PRO A 225 11.23 3.00 -12.78
N VAL A 226 11.69 2.50 -11.62
CA VAL A 226 11.93 1.06 -11.43
C VAL A 226 10.64 0.26 -11.28
N SER A 227 9.52 0.95 -11.00
CA SER A 227 8.24 0.32 -10.72
C SER A 227 7.21 0.47 -11.85
N ILE A 228 7.52 1.21 -12.92
CA ILE A 228 6.61 1.34 -14.05
C ILE A 228 6.26 -0.02 -14.68
N PRO A 229 7.21 -0.96 -14.88
CA PRO A 229 6.85 -2.30 -15.32
C PRO A 229 5.86 -3.02 -14.41
N SER A 230 5.99 -2.88 -13.08
CA SER A 230 5.01 -3.42 -12.13
C SER A 230 3.64 -2.79 -12.34
N LEU A 231 3.57 -1.46 -12.41
CA LEU A 231 2.33 -0.75 -12.66
C LEU A 231 1.63 -1.22 -13.94
N ILE A 232 2.38 -1.45 -15.02
CA ILE A 232 1.84 -1.91 -16.31
C ILE A 232 1.29 -3.32 -16.18
N VAL A 233 2.04 -4.24 -15.57
CA VAL A 233 1.61 -5.62 -15.31
C VAL A 233 0.34 -5.65 -14.46
N ASP A 234 0.32 -4.85 -13.39
CA ASP A 234 -0.81 -4.75 -12.46
C ASP A 234 -2.06 -4.20 -13.15
N LEU A 235 -1.92 -3.17 -13.99
CA LEU A 235 -3.04 -2.60 -14.76
C LEU A 235 -3.58 -3.57 -15.81
N ILE A 236 -2.71 -4.32 -16.50
CA ILE A 236 -3.13 -5.33 -17.48
C ILE A 236 -3.96 -6.41 -16.79
N TYR A 237 -3.49 -6.90 -15.64
CA TYR A 237 -4.22 -7.89 -14.84
C TYR A 237 -5.56 -7.35 -14.32
N LEU A 238 -5.58 -6.14 -13.72
CA LEU A 238 -6.81 -5.58 -13.19
C LEU A 238 -7.83 -5.20 -14.28
N ASN A 239 -7.39 -4.99 -15.52
CA ASN A 239 -8.28 -4.80 -16.66
C ASN A 239 -8.90 -6.12 -17.16
N ASN A 240 -8.22 -7.25 -16.98
CA ASN A 240 -8.79 -8.57 -17.23
C ASN A 240 -8.15 -9.61 -16.28
N VAL A 241 -8.89 -9.95 -15.23
CA VAL A 241 -8.43 -10.83 -14.14
C VAL A 241 -8.36 -12.32 -14.53
N GLU A 242 -8.84 -12.67 -15.72
CA GLU A 242 -8.80 -14.04 -16.26
C GLU A 242 -7.49 -14.35 -16.99
N LEU A 243 -6.64 -13.34 -17.24
CA LEU A 243 -5.38 -13.52 -17.95
C LEU A 243 -4.38 -14.34 -17.13
N THR A 244 -3.67 -15.24 -17.82
CA THR A 244 -2.51 -15.93 -17.30
C THR A 244 -1.30 -14.99 -17.19
N GLU A 245 -0.32 -15.36 -16.35
CA GLU A 245 0.91 -14.56 -16.21
C GLU A 245 1.62 -14.35 -17.56
N ASP A 246 1.70 -15.39 -18.39
CA ASP A 246 2.34 -15.32 -19.71
C ASP A 246 1.64 -14.31 -20.64
N GLU A 247 0.30 -14.31 -20.68
CA GLU A 247 -0.47 -13.35 -21.47
C GLU A 247 -0.30 -11.91 -20.95
N ILE A 248 -0.20 -11.73 -19.63
CA ILE A 248 0.05 -10.42 -19.03
C ILE A 248 1.42 -9.90 -19.46
N ILE A 249 2.45 -10.74 -19.37
CA ILE A 249 3.83 -10.39 -19.74
C ILE A 249 3.92 -10.08 -21.24
N GLU A 250 3.28 -10.87 -22.09
CA GLU A 250 3.26 -10.65 -23.53
C GLU A 250 2.67 -9.28 -23.87
N LYS A 251 1.49 -8.95 -23.29
CA LYS A 251 0.85 -7.65 -23.46
C LYS A 251 1.68 -6.49 -22.91
N ALA A 252 2.35 -6.70 -21.78
CA ALA A 252 3.19 -5.68 -21.16
C ALA A 252 4.40 -5.32 -22.04
N LYS A 253 4.97 -6.28 -22.78
CA LYS A 253 6.07 -6.04 -23.72
C LYS A 253 5.63 -5.36 -25.00
N LEU A 254 4.49 -5.76 -25.57
CA LEU A 254 3.96 -5.20 -26.82
C LEU A 254 3.65 -3.71 -26.72
N ASN A 255 3.22 -3.24 -25.55
CA ASN A 255 2.95 -1.82 -25.31
C ASN A 255 4.21 -0.97 -25.07
N ASN A 256 5.39 -1.57 -24.94
CA ASN A 256 6.64 -0.90 -24.53
C ASN A 256 7.86 -1.25 -25.39
N SER A 257 7.71 -1.70 -26.63
CA SER A 257 8.87 -2.03 -27.47
C SER A 257 8.77 -1.43 -28.88
N GLU A 258 9.78 -0.63 -29.27
CA GLU A 258 10.12 -0.37 -30.68
C GLU A 258 11.13 -1.38 -31.22
N HIS A 259 11.69 -2.25 -30.38
CA HIS A 259 12.68 -3.25 -30.78
C HIS A 259 12.22 -4.64 -30.35
N GLY A 260 12.13 -5.53 -31.35
CA GLY A 260 11.54 -6.86 -31.23
C GLY A 260 12.15 -7.73 -30.14
N ILE A 261 11.38 -8.75 -29.77
CA ILE A 261 11.69 -9.80 -28.81
C ILE A 261 13.11 -10.33 -29.07
N VAL A 262 14.06 -10.02 -28.18
CA VAL A 262 15.33 -10.76 -28.13
C VAL A 262 15.03 -12.08 -27.44
N THR A 263 14.61 -13.06 -28.23
CA THR A 263 14.60 -14.45 -27.81
C THR A 263 16.05 -14.91 -27.75
N MET A 264 16.67 -14.88 -26.56
CA MET A 264 17.90 -15.63 -26.32
C MET A 264 17.53 -17.11 -26.18
N MET A 265 17.14 -17.73 -27.29
CA MET A 265 17.20 -19.19 -27.44
C MET A 265 18.46 -19.53 -28.22
N ASN A 266 19.47 -19.97 -27.46
CA ASN A 266 20.57 -20.89 -27.81
C ASN A 266 21.96 -20.35 -27.43
N SER A 267 22.48 -20.86 -26.31
CA SER A 267 23.78 -21.56 -26.31
C SER A 267 24.03 -22.19 -24.94
N GLY A 268 23.79 -23.50 -24.81
CA GLY A 268 24.64 -24.48 -24.14
C GLY A 268 25.15 -24.32 -22.69
N GLU A 269 24.90 -23.23 -21.97
CA GLU A 269 25.52 -22.99 -20.66
C GLU A 269 24.51 -22.43 -19.66
N ALA A 270 24.22 -23.23 -18.62
CA ALA A 270 23.43 -22.93 -17.43
C ALA A 270 22.04 -22.29 -17.68
N ASN A 271 20.97 -22.98 -17.24
CA ASN A 271 19.61 -22.43 -17.17
C ASN A 271 19.56 -21.18 -16.26
N TYR A 272 19.94 -20.01 -16.77
CA TYR A 272 19.66 -18.74 -16.13
C TYR A 272 18.21 -18.40 -16.45
N ILE A 273 17.32 -18.72 -15.50
CA ILE A 273 15.96 -18.18 -15.51
C ILE A 273 16.08 -16.66 -15.45
N ILE A 274 15.84 -15.99 -16.58
CA ILE A 274 15.79 -14.53 -16.65
C ILE A 274 14.64 -14.08 -15.75
N SER A 275 14.93 -13.25 -14.74
CA SER A 275 13.88 -12.71 -13.86
C SER A 275 12.90 -11.88 -14.68
N LEU A 276 11.64 -11.79 -14.24
CA LEU A 276 10.62 -11.02 -14.97
C LEU A 276 11.06 -9.57 -15.20
N GLU A 277 11.73 -9.00 -14.20
CA GLU A 277 12.27 -7.65 -14.24
C GLU A 277 13.31 -7.48 -15.36
N MET A 278 14.21 -8.45 -15.53
CA MET A 278 15.21 -8.41 -16.60
C MET A 278 14.57 -8.46 -18.00
N MET A 279 13.35 -8.98 -18.12
CA MET A 279 12.62 -8.98 -19.40
C MET A 279 12.14 -7.60 -19.84
N PHE A 280 12.13 -6.61 -18.95
CA PHE A 280 11.77 -5.22 -19.25
C PHE A 280 12.99 -4.33 -19.54
N MET A 281 14.20 -4.88 -19.49
CA MET A 281 15.40 -4.14 -19.91
C MET A 281 15.32 -3.78 -21.39
N ASN A 282 15.78 -2.57 -21.74
CA ASN A 282 15.72 -1.99 -23.08
C ASN A 282 14.30 -1.79 -23.63
N CYS A 283 13.25 -1.92 -22.81
CA CYS A 283 11.91 -1.48 -23.18
C CYS A 283 11.81 0.06 -23.17
N SER A 284 10.84 0.58 -23.91
CA SER A 284 10.53 2.00 -24.01
C SER A 284 9.37 2.36 -23.09
N PHE A 285 9.66 3.10 -22.02
CA PHE A 285 8.66 3.71 -21.13
C PHE A 285 9.30 4.91 -20.39
N PRO A 286 8.51 5.82 -19.80
CA PRO A 286 9.06 6.96 -19.07
C PRO A 286 10.04 6.53 -17.98
N GLY A 287 11.31 6.92 -18.10
CA GLY A 287 12.35 6.52 -17.13
C GLY A 287 13.01 5.17 -17.40
N SER A 288 12.80 4.53 -18.56
CA SER A 288 13.43 3.24 -18.89
C SER A 288 14.96 3.25 -18.84
N LYS A 289 15.62 4.36 -19.19
CA LYS A 289 17.08 4.49 -18.99
C LYS A 289 17.49 4.32 -17.53
N ILE A 290 16.72 4.88 -16.60
CA ILE A 290 16.97 4.72 -15.15
C ILE A 290 16.68 3.27 -14.74
N TYR A 291 15.63 2.67 -15.28
CA TYR A 291 15.32 1.26 -15.07
C TYR A 291 16.50 0.36 -15.47
N ASP A 292 17.04 0.55 -16.67
CA ASP A 292 18.16 -0.25 -17.21
C ASP A 292 19.42 -0.12 -16.35
N GLU A 293 19.78 1.10 -15.93
CA GLU A 293 20.93 1.33 -15.05
C GLU A 293 20.76 0.66 -13.68
N ILE A 294 19.57 0.76 -13.07
CA ILE A 294 19.31 0.15 -11.76
C ILE A 294 19.21 -1.38 -11.89
N ALA A 295 18.64 -1.91 -12.97
CA ALA A 295 18.62 -3.34 -13.25
C ALA A 295 20.05 -3.88 -13.43
N ASN A 296 20.92 -3.16 -14.14
CA ASN A 296 22.34 -3.49 -14.27
C ASN A 296 23.05 -3.47 -12.91
N PHE A 297 22.79 -2.47 -12.07
CA PHE A 297 23.34 -2.38 -10.72
C PHE A 297 22.85 -3.53 -9.82
N GLN A 298 21.55 -3.86 -9.86
CA GLN A 298 20.98 -5.00 -9.16
C GLN A 298 21.66 -6.31 -9.57
N ARG A 299 21.87 -6.51 -10.88
CA ARG A 299 22.57 -7.69 -11.40
C ARG A 299 24.00 -7.78 -10.89
N TYR A 300 24.72 -6.66 -10.86
CA TYR A 300 26.08 -6.59 -10.30
C TYR A 300 26.11 -6.99 -8.82
N LEU A 301 25.22 -6.42 -8.01
CA LEU A 301 25.12 -6.74 -6.57
C LEU A 301 24.75 -8.21 -6.32
N MET A 302 23.88 -8.79 -7.14
CA MET A 302 23.55 -10.22 -7.04
C MET A 302 24.75 -11.09 -7.42
N GLN A 303 25.50 -10.74 -8.48
CA GLN A 303 26.71 -11.47 -8.86
C GLN A 303 27.78 -11.43 -7.77
N GLU A 304 28.01 -10.27 -7.13
CA GLU A 304 28.91 -10.16 -5.97
C GLU A 304 28.45 -11.02 -4.79
N LYS A 305 27.14 -11.06 -4.49
CA LYS A 305 26.60 -11.91 -3.43
C LYS A 305 26.84 -13.40 -3.67
N TYR A 306 26.91 -13.84 -4.93
CA TYR A 306 27.21 -15.23 -5.26
C TYR A 306 28.70 -15.48 -5.52
N SER A 307 29.53 -14.45 -5.72
CA SER A 307 30.95 -14.60 -6.05
C SER A 307 31.88 -14.38 -4.84
N SER A 308 32.01 -15.40 -3.99
CA SER A 308 33.32 -15.79 -3.43
C SER A 308 33.27 -17.04 -2.56
N GLU A 309 32.29 -17.18 -1.65
CA GLU A 309 32.28 -18.33 -0.70
C GLU A 309 31.18 -19.36 -1.01
N ASP A 310 30.03 -18.93 -1.53
CA ASP A 310 28.90 -19.85 -1.75
C ASP A 310 29.05 -20.68 -3.03
N LEU A 311 29.65 -20.14 -4.09
CA LEU A 311 29.99 -20.92 -5.29
C LEU A 311 31.03 -22.01 -5.00
N GLN A 312 31.91 -21.81 -4.01
CA GLN A 312 32.88 -22.83 -3.60
C GLN A 312 32.21 -23.93 -2.77
N LYS A 313 31.33 -23.57 -1.82
CA LYS A 313 30.53 -24.53 -1.05
C LYS A 313 29.54 -25.32 -1.92
N ILE A 314 28.93 -24.68 -2.92
CA ILE A 314 28.03 -25.36 -3.88
C ILE A 314 28.84 -26.33 -4.75
N ARG A 315 30.04 -25.96 -5.19
CA ARG A 315 30.95 -26.86 -5.93
C ARG A 315 31.41 -28.04 -5.08
N GLU A 316 31.71 -27.82 -3.80
CA GLU A 316 32.09 -28.89 -2.86
C GLU A 316 30.92 -29.85 -2.57
N ASN A 317 29.70 -29.33 -2.41
CA ASN A 317 28.51 -30.16 -2.18
C ASN A 317 28.08 -30.97 -3.41
N VAL A 318 28.23 -30.42 -4.63
CA VAL A 318 27.93 -31.15 -5.88
C VAL A 318 29.05 -32.16 -6.21
N GLY A 319 30.29 -31.90 -5.80
CA GLY A 319 31.41 -32.84 -5.98
C GLY A 319 31.35 -34.09 -5.09
N LEU A 320 30.62 -34.04 -3.96
CA LEU A 320 30.52 -35.15 -3.01
C LEU A 320 29.41 -36.17 -3.34
N GLU A 321 28.39 -35.79 -4.10
CA GLU A 321 27.32 -36.72 -4.53
C GLU A 321 27.74 -37.64 -5.69
N GLY A 322 28.86 -37.34 -6.37
CA GLY A 322 29.35 -38.11 -7.53
C GLY A 322 30.25 -39.31 -7.21
N LEU A 323 30.64 -39.54 -5.96
CA LEU A 323 31.69 -40.52 -5.60
C LEU A 323 31.26 -41.71 -4.74
N ASN A 324 29.96 -41.87 -4.43
CA ASN A 324 29.46 -43.03 -3.67
C ASN A 324 28.65 -44.04 -4.52
N LYS A 325 28.93 -44.14 -5.82
CA LYS A 325 28.45 -45.24 -6.68
C LYS A 325 29.58 -45.88 -7.46
N LEU A 326 30.55 -46.47 -6.77
CA LEU A 326 31.39 -47.58 -7.24
C LEU A 326 32.40 -47.94 -6.15
N ILE A 327 32.03 -48.91 -5.31
CA ILE A 327 32.80 -50.07 -4.81
C ILE A 327 31.81 -50.95 -4.04
#